data_AF-A0A0N1P1U0-F1
#
_entry.id   AF-A0A0N1P1U0-F1
#
_cell.length_a   1.000
_cell.length_b   1.000
_cell.length_c   1.000
_cell.angle_alpha   90.00
_cell.angle_beta   90.00
_cell.angle_gamma   90.00
#
_symmetry.space_group_name_H-M   'P 1'
#
loop_
_entity.id
_entity.type
_entity.pdbx_description
1 polymer ?
#
loop_
_entity_poly.entity_id
_entity_poly.type
_entity_poly.pdbx_seq_one_letter_code
_entity_poly.pdbx_strand_id
1 'polypeptide(L)'
;MRVLCLHGVGTNGRILDSQTVAFRSLLPGNWEWHFVDGISSIYDGPYSCYYIDPSPENIQNAMDLVHEVMDEEGPFDAVMAFSQGAALAASIILNHQLTHPFDPPLFRLAIFLCANLPFSWTPNHATTSPP
;
A
#
# COMPACT_ATOMS: atom_id res chain seq x y z
N MET A 1 -11.61 -11.71 -7.39
CA MET A 1 -10.63 -11.37 -6.33
C MET A 1 -10.87 -9.94 -5.94
N ARG A 2 -10.84 -9.62 -4.65
CA ARG A 2 -10.92 -8.24 -4.18
C ARG A 2 -9.51 -7.70 -4.00
N VAL A 3 -9.17 -6.64 -4.72
CA VAL A 3 -7.81 -6.09 -4.79
C VAL A 3 -7.77 -4.71 -4.14
N LEU A 4 -6.98 -4.59 -3.09
CA LEU A 4 -6.65 -3.32 -2.47
C LEU A 4 -5.63 -2.58 -3.32
N CYS A 5 -5.89 -1.31 -3.67
CA CYS A 5 -5.11 -0.55 -4.63
C CYS A 5 -4.52 0.70 -3.99
N LEU A 6 -3.18 0.78 -3.92
CA LEU A 6 -2.46 1.90 -3.28
C LEU A 6 -1.69 2.77 -4.28
N HIS A 7 -1.97 4.08 -4.30
CA HIS A 7 -1.45 5.03 -5.28
C HIS A 7 -0.03 5.53 -4.98
N GLY A 8 0.56 6.31 -5.90
CA GLY A 8 1.87 6.93 -5.72
C GLY A 8 1.80 8.27 -4.98
N VAL A 9 2.94 8.77 -4.49
CA VAL A 9 3.03 10.09 -3.86
C VAL A 9 2.47 11.19 -4.79
N GLY A 10 1.67 12.12 -4.25
CA GLY A 10 1.12 13.24 -5.00
C GLY A 10 0.13 12.85 -6.10
N THR A 11 -0.58 11.74 -5.93
CA THR A 11 -1.63 11.27 -6.85
C THR A 11 -2.90 10.92 -6.07
N ASN A 12 -3.79 10.09 -6.60
CA ASN A 12 -4.95 9.58 -5.88
C ASN A 12 -5.41 8.26 -6.51
N GLY A 13 -6.40 7.62 -5.90
CA GLY A 13 -7.01 6.38 -6.35
C GLY A 13 -7.55 6.47 -7.77
N ARG A 14 -8.19 7.58 -8.14
CA ARG A 14 -8.72 7.81 -9.51
C ARG A 14 -7.59 7.86 -10.56
N ILE A 15 -6.45 8.46 -10.22
CA ILE A 15 -5.28 8.52 -11.10
C ILE A 15 -4.69 7.11 -11.26
N LEU A 16 -4.54 6.36 -10.16
CA LEU A 16 -4.06 4.98 -10.25
C LEU A 16 -5.02 4.11 -11.07
N ASP A 17 -6.33 4.24 -10.87
CA ASP A 17 -7.36 3.55 -11.67
C ASP A 17 -7.16 3.82 -13.17
N SER A 18 -7.03 5.08 -13.56
CA SER A 18 -6.77 5.47 -14.94
C SER A 18 -5.43 4.95 -15.48
N GLN A 19 -4.35 4.97 -14.68
CA GLN A 19 -3.02 4.51 -15.11
C GLN A 19 -2.96 3.00 -15.33
N THR A 20 -3.81 2.25 -14.63
CA THR A 20 -3.74 0.79 -14.58
C THR A 20 -4.79 0.09 -15.44
N VAL A 21 -5.76 0.83 -16.00
CA VAL A 21 -6.90 0.27 -16.74
C VAL A 21 -6.51 -0.70 -17.85
N ALA A 22 -5.48 -0.37 -18.64
CA ALA A 22 -5.05 -1.18 -19.79
C ALA A 22 -4.53 -2.55 -19.40
N PHE A 23 -3.87 -2.67 -18.24
CA PHE A 23 -3.40 -3.97 -17.77
C PHE A 23 -4.53 -4.70 -17.04
N ARG A 24 -5.35 -4.00 -16.25
CA ARG A 24 -6.48 -4.60 -15.54
C ARG A 24 -7.52 -5.19 -16.49
N SER A 25 -7.68 -4.62 -17.68
CA SER A 25 -8.54 -5.19 -18.73
C SER A 25 -8.04 -6.54 -19.29
N LEU A 26 -6.79 -6.91 -19.04
CA LEU A 26 -6.23 -8.22 -19.41
C LEU A 26 -6.44 -9.28 -18.32
N LEU A 27 -6.91 -8.89 -17.13
CA LEU A 27 -7.18 -9.77 -16.01
C LEU A 27 -8.64 -10.25 -16.02
N PRO A 28 -8.97 -11.31 -15.27
CA PRO A 28 -10.35 -11.80 -15.21
C PRO A 28 -11.34 -10.69 -14.79
N GLY A 29 -12.43 -10.55 -15.54
CA GLY A 29 -13.40 -9.46 -15.37
C GLY A 29 -14.21 -9.48 -14.06
N ASN A 30 -14.06 -10.52 -13.24
CA ASN A 30 -14.68 -10.65 -11.92
C ASN A 30 -13.75 -10.22 -10.76
N TRP A 31 -12.70 -9.44 -11.06
CA TRP A 31 -11.87 -8.81 -10.04
C TRP A 31 -12.45 -7.45 -9.68
N GLU A 32 -12.49 -7.16 -8.38
CA GLU A 32 -12.96 -5.90 -7.81
C GLU A 32 -11.75 -5.10 -7.35
N TRP A 33 -11.72 -3.81 -7.68
CA TRP A 33 -10.57 -2.92 -7.44
C TRP A 33 -10.97 -1.82 -6.48
N HIS A 34 -10.40 -1.82 -5.27
CA HIS A 34 -10.65 -0.84 -4.22
C HIS A 34 -9.48 0.12 -4.12
N PHE A 35 -9.68 1.36 -4.57
CA PHE A 35 -8.65 2.39 -4.57
C PHE A 35 -8.73 3.25 -3.32
N VAL A 36 -7.64 3.31 -2.55
CA VAL A 36 -7.57 4.02 -1.28
C VAL A 36 -6.77 5.29 -1.44
N ASP A 37 -7.35 6.43 -1.05
CA ASP A 37 -6.64 7.70 -1.00
C ASP A 37 -5.83 7.84 0.29
N GLY A 38 -4.65 8.46 0.17
CA GLY A 38 -3.81 8.78 1.32
C GLY A 38 -4.37 9.92 2.20
N ILE A 39 -3.85 10.02 3.42
CA ILE A 39 -4.30 10.94 4.47
C ILE A 39 -3.59 12.31 4.47
N SER A 40 -2.53 12.47 3.69
CA SER A 40 -1.71 13.69 3.62
C SER A 40 -1.71 14.29 2.22
N SER A 41 -1.20 15.52 2.07
CA SER A 41 -1.06 16.17 0.76
C SER A 41 0.16 17.09 0.69
N ILE A 42 0.81 17.15 -0.48
CA ILE A 42 1.92 18.05 -0.81
C ILE A 42 1.50 19.12 -1.83
N TYR A 43 0.44 18.86 -2.60
CA TYR A 43 -0.03 19.71 -3.70
C TYR A 43 -1.51 20.00 -3.54
N ASP A 44 -1.96 21.19 -3.95
CA ASP A 44 -3.38 21.52 -3.95
C ASP A 44 -4.20 20.50 -4.76
N GLY A 45 -5.35 20.14 -4.19
CA GLY A 45 -6.07 18.90 -4.49
C GLY A 45 -6.44 18.62 -5.96
N PRO A 46 -6.87 17.38 -6.26
CA PRO A 46 -7.12 16.28 -5.32
C PRO A 46 -5.94 15.30 -5.22
N TYR A 47 -4.72 15.78 -4.97
CA TYR A 47 -3.54 14.93 -4.81
C TYR A 47 -3.26 14.62 -3.34
N SER A 48 -3.09 13.33 -3.02
CA SER A 48 -2.80 12.80 -1.70
C SER A 48 -1.47 12.02 -1.67
N CYS A 49 -1.00 11.79 -0.46
CA CYS A 49 0.17 10.98 -0.11
C CYS A 49 -0.20 10.13 1.11
N TYR A 50 0.36 8.92 1.22
CA TYR A 50 0.19 8.13 2.45
C TYR A 50 1.04 8.69 3.60
N TYR A 51 2.22 9.21 3.28
CA TYR A 51 3.14 9.88 4.19
C TYR A 51 3.91 10.96 3.43
N ILE A 52 4.30 12.06 4.09
CA ILE A 52 5.08 13.16 3.47
C ILE A 52 6.57 12.83 3.56
N ASP A 53 7.04 12.55 4.77
CA ASP A 53 8.38 12.05 5.07
C ASP A 53 8.28 10.66 5.73
N PRO A 54 9.32 9.82 5.61
CA PRO A 54 9.31 8.46 6.14
C PRO A 54 9.69 8.40 7.63
N SER A 55 9.24 9.35 8.46
CA SER A 55 9.38 9.24 9.91
C SER A 55 8.57 8.06 10.46
N PRO A 56 8.99 7.46 11.60
CA PRO A 56 8.28 6.31 12.17
C PRO A 56 6.80 6.53 12.41
N GLU A 57 6.44 7.71 12.93
CA GLU A 57 5.06 8.09 13.17
C GLU A 57 4.24 8.16 11.87
N ASN A 58 4.76 8.81 10.83
CA ASN A 58 4.05 8.93 9.56
C ASN A 58 3.86 7.58 8.87
N ILE A 59 4.87 6.71 8.90
CA ILE A 59 4.76 5.36 8.34
C ILE A 59 3.75 4.54 9.14
N GLN A 60 3.76 4.63 10.48
CA GLN A 60 2.78 3.93 11.30
C GLN A 60 1.36 4.41 10.98
N ASN A 61 1.11 5.72 10.94
CA ASN A 61 -0.19 6.27 10.57
C ASN A 61 -0.65 5.83 9.17
N ALA A 62 0.28 5.74 8.22
CA ALA A 62 0.00 5.23 6.88
C ALA A 62 -0.36 3.73 6.88
N MET A 63 0.31 2.92 7.71
CA MET A 63 -0.02 1.50 7.88
C MET A 63 -1.38 1.32 8.56
N ASP A 64 -1.66 2.11 9.59
CA ASP A 64 -2.91 2.08 10.34
C ASP A 64 -4.10 2.41 9.44
N LEU A 65 -4.00 3.43 8.59
CA LEU A 65 -5.00 3.74 7.57
C LEU A 65 -5.32 2.52 6.70
N VAL A 66 -4.29 1.83 6.21
CA VAL A 66 -4.47 0.68 5.32
C VAL A 66 -5.10 -0.48 6.08
N HIS A 67 -4.70 -0.71 7.33
CA HIS A 67 -5.31 -1.72 8.21
C HIS A 67 -6.78 -1.41 8.51
N GLU A 68 -7.13 -0.16 8.79
CA GLU A 68 -8.51 0.28 9.01
C GLU A 68 -9.38 -0.01 7.79
N VAL A 69 -8.92 0.33 6.59
CA VAL A 69 -9.64 0.00 5.34
C VAL A 69 -9.76 -1.52 5.16
N MET A 70 -8.72 -2.29 5.49
CA MET A 70 -8.77 -3.75 5.42
C MET A 70 -9.79 -4.36 6.39
N ASP A 71 -9.93 -3.78 7.59
CA ASP A 71 -10.87 -4.24 8.61
C ASP A 71 -12.31 -3.85 8.28
N GLU A 72 -12.53 -2.65 7.75
CA GLU A 72 -13.87 -2.12 7.44
C GLU A 72 -14.43 -2.62 6.11
N GLU A 73 -13.58 -2.68 5.07
CA GLU A 73 -14.01 -2.97 3.70
C GLU A 73 -13.54 -4.33 3.19
N GLY A 74 -12.73 -5.05 3.97
CA GLY A 74 -12.22 -6.37 3.62
C GLY A 74 -13.31 -7.46 3.56
N PRO A 75 -12.94 -8.73 3.32
CA PRO A 75 -11.56 -9.19 3.11
C PRO A 75 -11.04 -8.83 1.70
N PHE A 76 -9.73 -8.61 1.60
CA PHE A 76 -9.01 -8.43 0.35
C PHE A 76 -8.16 -9.67 0.03
N ASP A 77 -8.24 -10.17 -1.21
CA ASP A 77 -7.45 -11.32 -1.66
C ASP A 77 -6.03 -10.91 -2.05
N ALA A 78 -5.87 -9.68 -2.56
CA ALA A 78 -4.66 -9.22 -3.21
C ALA A 78 -4.41 -7.73 -2.97
N VAL A 79 -3.18 -7.30 -3.18
CA VAL A 79 -2.79 -5.88 -3.21
C VAL A 79 -2.14 -5.52 -4.54
N MET A 80 -2.50 -4.37 -5.09
CA MET A 80 -1.80 -3.71 -6.18
C MET A 80 -1.33 -2.35 -5.70
N ALA A 81 -0.07 -2.00 -5.93
CA ALA A 81 0.44 -0.75 -5.42
C ALA A 81 1.51 -0.13 -6.31
N PHE A 82 1.55 1.21 -6.35
CA PHE A 82 2.50 1.99 -7.15
C PHE A 82 3.42 2.86 -6.27
N SER A 83 4.72 2.86 -6.57
CA SER A 83 5.74 3.73 -5.96
C SER A 83 5.64 3.82 -4.43
N GLN A 84 5.19 4.95 -3.86
CA GLN A 84 5.00 5.15 -2.43
C GLN A 84 4.05 4.11 -1.82
N GLY A 85 2.89 3.89 -2.43
CA GLY A 85 1.95 2.86 -2.00
C GLY A 85 2.56 1.45 -2.07
N ALA A 86 3.47 1.19 -3.02
CA ALA A 86 4.12 -0.11 -3.14
C ALA A 86 5.12 -0.38 -2.02
N ALA A 87 5.90 0.63 -1.63
CA ALA A 87 6.76 0.55 -0.45
C ALA A 87 5.92 0.32 0.82
N LEU A 88 4.80 1.02 0.96
CA LEU A 88 3.87 0.85 2.09
C LEU A 88 3.27 -0.56 2.14
N ALA A 89 2.70 -1.06 1.04
CA ALA A 89 2.13 -2.41 0.96
C ALA A 89 3.17 -3.49 1.29
N ALA A 90 4.39 -3.36 0.76
CA ALA A 90 5.48 -4.29 1.07
C ALA A 90 5.87 -4.23 2.56
N SER A 91 5.88 -3.04 3.17
CA SER A 91 6.14 -2.87 4.61
C SER A 91 5.07 -3.55 5.47
N ILE A 92 3.79 -3.43 5.10
CA ILE A 92 2.67 -4.09 5.78
C ILE A 92 2.80 -5.62 5.69
N ILE A 93 3.09 -6.14 4.50
CA ILE A 93 3.29 -7.59 4.30
C ILE A 93 4.46 -8.10 5.15
N LEU A 94 5.60 -7.39 5.14
CA LEU A 94 6.77 -7.76 5.93
C LEU A 94 6.47 -7.69 7.44
N ASN A 95 5.80 -6.63 7.89
CA ASN A 95 5.41 -6.49 9.29
C ASN A 95 4.51 -7.66 9.73
N HIS A 96 3.50 -8.01 8.93
CA HIS A 96 2.63 -9.16 9.20
C HIS A 96 3.41 -10.47 9.32
N GLN A 97 4.36 -10.73 8.41
CA GLN A 97 5.20 -11.93 8.47
C GLN A 97 6.10 -11.97 9.70
N LEU A 98 6.56 -10.82 10.18
CA LEU A 98 7.42 -10.72 11.37
C LEU A 98 6.62 -10.86 12.67
N THR A 99 5.43 -10.27 12.75
CA THR A 99 4.62 -10.26 13.98
C THR A 99 3.69 -11.47 14.10
N HIS A 100 3.31 -12.08 12.96
CA HIS A 100 2.41 -13.23 12.90
C HIS A 100 2.99 -14.35 12.01
N PRO A 101 4.17 -14.91 12.34
CA PRO A 101 4.92 -15.83 11.46
C PRO A 101 4.21 -17.16 11.16
N PHE A 102 3.16 -17.50 11.92
CA PHE A 102 2.39 -18.73 11.75
C PHE A 102 1.00 -18.49 11.13
N ASP A 103 0.61 -17.22 10.95
CA ASP A 103 -0.66 -16.86 10.33
C ASP A 103 -0.55 -17.01 8.80
N PRO A 104 -1.69 -17.17 8.10
CA PRO A 104 -1.69 -17.12 6.65
C PRO A 104 -1.11 -15.79 6.13
N PRO A 105 -0.59 -15.77 4.87
CA PRO A 105 -0.18 -14.53 4.23
C PRO A 105 -1.33 -13.53 4.17
N LEU A 106 -1.01 -12.25 4.41
CA LEU A 106 -1.99 -11.16 4.40
C LEU A 106 -2.71 -11.03 3.05
N PHE A 107 -1.99 -11.28 1.96
CA PHE A 107 -2.52 -11.31 0.60
C PHE A 107 -2.03 -12.56 -0.12
N ARG A 108 -2.89 -13.12 -0.99
CA ARG A 108 -2.56 -14.27 -1.86
C ARG A 108 -1.75 -13.86 -3.09
N LEU A 109 -1.78 -12.57 -3.44
CA LEU A 109 -1.08 -11.96 -4.56
C LEU A 109 -0.71 -10.50 -4.22
N ALA A 110 0.50 -10.09 -4.57
CA ALA A 110 0.94 -8.70 -4.51
C ALA A 110 1.50 -8.26 -5.87
N ILE A 111 1.03 -7.11 -6.38
CA ILE A 111 1.48 -6.49 -7.63
C ILE A 111 2.16 -5.16 -7.27
N PHE A 112 3.49 -5.12 -7.39
CA PHE A 112 4.27 -3.91 -7.12
C PHE A 112 4.74 -3.23 -8.41
N LEU A 113 4.37 -1.97 -8.57
CA LEU A 113 4.71 -1.15 -9.73
C LEU A 113 5.67 -0.04 -9.29
N CYS A 114 6.91 -0.06 -9.80
CA CYS A 114 7.92 0.98 -9.55
C CYS A 114 8.19 1.26 -8.05
N ALA A 115 8.24 0.21 -7.22
CA ALA A 115 8.38 0.33 -5.77
C ALA A 115 9.76 0.85 -5.33
N ASN A 116 9.77 1.58 -4.20
CA ASN A 116 10.99 1.84 -3.41
C ASN A 116 11.18 0.76 -2.34
N LEU A 117 12.29 0.82 -1.60
CA LEU A 117 12.54 -0.09 -0.47
C LEU A 117 11.40 0.00 0.57
N PRO A 118 10.94 -1.14 1.11
CA PRO A 118 9.99 -1.14 2.22
C PRO A 118 10.62 -0.65 3.52
N PHE A 119 9.79 -0.26 4.47
CA PHE A 119 10.15 0.11 5.83
C PHE A 119 10.13 -1.11 6.74
N SER A 120 11.06 -1.14 7.69
CA SER A 120 11.03 -2.11 8.79
C SER A 120 11.62 -1.47 10.03
N TRP A 121 10.99 -1.79 11.16
CA TRP A 121 11.32 -1.25 12.48
C TRP A 121 12.13 -2.23 13.33
N THR A 122 12.35 -3.45 12.84
CA THR A 122 13.14 -4.41 13.61
C THR A 122 14.63 -4.06 13.50
N PRO A 123 15.40 -4.04 14.60
CA PRO A 123 16.82 -3.68 14.58
C PRO A 123 17.65 -4.50 13.58
N ASN A 124 17.20 -5.72 13.28
CA ASN A 124 17.87 -6.65 12.36
C ASN A 124 17.48 -6.45 10.89
N HIS A 125 16.43 -5.70 10.60
CA HIS A 125 15.92 -5.48 9.24
C HIS A 125 15.59 -4.02 8.96
N ALA A 126 16.11 -3.07 9.76
CA ALA A 126 15.83 -1.66 9.58
C ALA A 126 16.40 -1.15 8.26
N THR A 127 15.55 -0.55 7.41
CA THR A 127 15.95 0.00 6.11
C THR A 127 16.29 1.49 6.19
N THR A 128 16.09 2.11 7.35
CA THR A 128 16.58 3.46 7.66
C THR A 128 17.79 3.34 8.57
N SER A 129 18.93 3.85 8.13
CA SER A 129 20.05 4.14 9.03
C SER A 129 19.57 5.05 10.16
N PRO A 130 20.02 4.84 11.42
CA PRO A 130 19.74 5.81 12.48
C PRO A 130 20.33 7.17 12.09
N PRO A 131 19.75 8.28 12.57
CA PRO A 131 20.25 9.63 12.31
C PRO A 131 21.69 9.82 12.80
#